data_AF-A0A7J4J3G6-F1
#
_entry.id   AF-A0A7J4J3G6-F1
#
_cell.length_a   1.000
_cell.length_b   1.000
_cell.length_c   1.000
_cell.angle_alpha   90.00
_cell.angle_beta   90.00
_cell.angle_gamma   90.00
#
_symmetry.space_group_name_H-M   'P 1'
#
loop_
_entity.id
_entity.type
_entity.pdbx_description
1 polymer ?
#
loop_
_entity_poly.entity_id
_entity_poly.type
_entity_poly.pdbx_seq_one_letter_code
_entity_poly.pdbx_strand_id
1 'polypeptide(L)'
;MVKRLLLIVILLTISSFSLLADTDLGFSCTEDAECSFYAEDPSQMYCNLDTGTCFFREESSPPPSDQPINDSAFPETIPDNTSNITTTPPPSEPGVNALLEQNVGSLRGEVSVLQNITLSTNTQVSSLQAQIAALQQLVSTLQSSVEGVTVQQNSADSQINQLSTGLAGLQENVQTTQTELDAVEDALAKRRLVTTILMYSFIALLIIAVSVGLTYYMTGSRKTSFSSPKNVSTEIAQYITHHIKKGKKFPEIKQTLLKAGWSEQDIQWAYEETTKQNYQQYLKTSSSSSNATPHKSKSLPDRTKILTLVIFSILVLLGLLLLLRGVTTGQAIHFGSNQELNIATEDLLQKYVVSSELFSLVNDASLCIEVHDNEKQVSYKMIKSSSGTTLDIASKACSADPTYSAAVVFTNWNSFNVAARRMTCEALQGVHKMDTKTNLRGMYILPSRYVLPGFKLNPALDVTSYCSVLSQCLSKDQIKALKITC
;
A
#
# COMPACT_ATOMS: atom_id res chain seq x y z
N MET A 1 21.00 -19.61 -50.60
CA MET A 1 20.24 -19.79 -49.34
C MET A 1 19.82 -18.46 -48.71
N VAL A 2 20.74 -17.65 -48.18
CA VAL A 2 20.45 -16.46 -47.33
C VAL A 2 19.27 -15.58 -47.80
N LYS A 3 19.19 -15.17 -49.07
CA LYS A 3 18.08 -14.35 -49.59
C LYS A 3 16.68 -15.00 -49.43
N ARG A 4 16.55 -16.34 -49.46
CA ARG A 4 15.27 -17.02 -49.19
C ARG A 4 14.94 -17.04 -47.71
N LEU A 5 15.94 -17.18 -46.83
CA LEU A 5 15.74 -17.14 -45.37
C LEU A 5 15.25 -15.75 -44.93
N LEU A 6 15.87 -14.69 -45.44
CA LEU A 6 15.45 -13.31 -45.15
C LEU A 6 14.00 -13.04 -45.59
N LEU A 7 13.60 -13.53 -46.76
CA LEU A 7 12.25 -13.34 -47.31
C LEU A 7 11.19 -14.11 -46.51
N ILE A 8 11.52 -15.30 -45.99
CA ILE A 8 10.66 -16.06 -45.06
C ILE A 8 10.50 -15.33 -43.73
N VAL A 9 11.58 -14.76 -43.16
CA VAL A 9 11.50 -13.96 -41.92
C VAL A 9 10.63 -12.72 -42.12
N ILE A 10 10.79 -12.00 -43.24
CA ILE A 10 9.99 -10.81 -43.54
C ILE A 10 8.50 -11.17 -43.70
N LEU A 11 8.18 -12.26 -44.40
CA LEU A 11 6.80 -12.76 -44.51
C LEU A 11 6.20 -13.09 -43.14
N LEU A 12 6.93 -13.81 -42.29
CA LEU A 12 6.49 -14.16 -40.93
C LEU A 12 6.27 -12.94 -40.03
N THR A 13 7.07 -11.86 -40.20
CA THR A 13 6.84 -10.62 -39.44
C THR A 13 5.64 -9.80 -39.93
N ILE A 14 5.24 -9.93 -41.20
CA ILE A 14 4.11 -9.20 -41.77
C ILE A 14 2.78 -9.92 -41.51
N SER A 15 2.77 -11.26 -41.46
CA SER A 15 1.58 -12.06 -41.13
C SER A 15 1.04 -11.86 -39.70
N SER A 16 1.78 -11.15 -38.82
CA SER A 16 1.42 -10.93 -37.42
C SER A 16 0.62 -9.64 -37.15
N PHE A 17 0.29 -8.86 -38.18
CA PHE A 17 -0.21 -7.48 -38.05
C PHE A 17 -1.56 -7.21 -38.74
N SER A 18 -2.42 -8.22 -38.92
CA SER A 18 -3.68 -8.06 -39.68
C SER A 18 -4.85 -8.90 -39.17
N LEU A 19 -5.05 -8.94 -37.84
CA LEU A 19 -6.25 -9.51 -37.18
C LEU A 19 -6.70 -8.65 -35.99
N LEU A 20 -6.90 -7.35 -36.22
CA LEU A 20 -7.66 -6.45 -35.33
C LEU A 20 -8.49 -5.51 -36.22
N ALA A 21 -9.73 -5.90 -36.47
CA ALA A 21 -10.75 -5.08 -37.11
C ALA A 21 -12.09 -5.42 -36.43
N ASP A 22 -12.74 -4.38 -35.90
CA ASP A 22 -14.15 -4.27 -35.51
C ASP A 22 -14.83 -5.53 -34.95
N THR A 23 -14.78 -5.66 -33.62
CA THR A 23 -15.82 -6.35 -32.84
C THR A 23 -16.54 -5.31 -32.00
N ASP A 24 -17.74 -4.92 -32.43
CA ASP A 24 -18.65 -4.12 -31.60
C ASP A 24 -18.95 -4.88 -30.31
N LEU A 25 -18.70 -4.25 -29.16
CA LEU A 25 -18.85 -4.88 -27.84
C LEU A 25 -20.30 -4.85 -27.35
N GLY A 26 -21.17 -5.52 -28.09
CA GLY A 26 -22.48 -5.92 -27.58
C GLY A 26 -22.30 -6.95 -26.47
N PHE A 27 -22.60 -6.58 -25.23
CA PHE A 27 -22.56 -7.50 -24.09
C PHE A 27 -23.54 -8.65 -24.30
N SER A 28 -23.00 -9.88 -24.35
CA SER A 28 -23.77 -11.07 -24.65
C SER A 28 -24.60 -11.54 -23.45
N CYS A 29 -25.87 -11.85 -23.68
CA CYS A 29 -26.82 -12.29 -22.65
C CYS A 29 -27.71 -13.43 -23.16
N THR A 30 -28.29 -14.17 -22.21
CA THR A 30 -29.25 -15.26 -22.42
C THR A 30 -30.56 -15.04 -21.66
N GLU A 31 -30.56 -14.20 -20.61
CA GLU A 31 -31.76 -13.71 -19.91
C GLU A 31 -31.57 -12.28 -19.38
N ASP A 32 -32.68 -11.56 -19.14
CA ASP A 32 -32.67 -10.15 -18.66
C ASP A 32 -31.85 -9.94 -17.38
N ALA A 33 -31.79 -10.95 -16.51
CA ALA A 33 -31.02 -10.90 -15.27
C ALA A 33 -29.52 -10.70 -15.50
N GLU A 34 -28.96 -11.19 -16.61
CA GLU A 34 -27.53 -11.00 -16.93
C GLU A 34 -27.22 -9.55 -17.35
N CYS A 35 -28.20 -8.86 -17.96
CA CYS A 35 -28.07 -7.44 -18.30
C CYS A 35 -28.16 -6.51 -17.08
N SER A 36 -28.80 -6.95 -15.99
CA SER A 36 -29.03 -6.14 -14.79
C SER A 36 -27.76 -5.66 -14.08
N PHE A 37 -26.61 -6.30 -14.35
CA PHE A 37 -25.31 -5.93 -13.78
C PHE A 37 -24.68 -4.67 -14.42
N TYR A 38 -25.21 -4.21 -15.55
CA TYR A 38 -24.58 -3.16 -16.37
C TYR A 38 -25.28 -1.79 -16.34
N ALA A 39 -26.31 -1.62 -15.50
CA ALA A 39 -27.02 -0.36 -15.32
C ALA A 39 -27.28 -0.06 -13.83
N GLU A 40 -27.35 1.23 -13.48
CA GLU A 40 -27.65 1.69 -12.11
C GLU A 40 -29.11 1.40 -11.70
N ASP A 41 -30.02 1.28 -12.68
CA ASP A 41 -31.39 0.80 -12.51
C ASP A 41 -31.59 -0.47 -13.37
N PRO A 42 -31.76 -1.65 -12.75
CA PRO A 42 -31.90 -2.91 -13.47
C PRO A 42 -33.23 -3.04 -14.24
N SER A 43 -34.18 -2.11 -14.06
CA SER A 43 -35.43 -2.08 -14.83
C SER A 43 -35.30 -1.40 -16.20
N GLN A 44 -34.18 -0.70 -16.45
CA GLN A 44 -33.94 0.07 -17.67
C GLN A 44 -33.19 -0.68 -18.76
N MET A 45 -32.70 -1.91 -18.50
CA MET A 45 -32.11 -2.78 -19.51
C MET A 45 -32.90 -4.08 -19.70
N TYR A 46 -32.76 -4.71 -20.87
CA TYR A 46 -33.30 -6.03 -21.17
C TYR A 46 -32.39 -6.76 -22.17
N CYS A 47 -32.46 -8.09 -22.19
CA CYS A 47 -31.77 -8.95 -23.14
C CYS A 47 -32.64 -9.16 -24.38
N ASN A 48 -32.15 -8.76 -25.56
CA ASN A 48 -32.81 -9.12 -26.80
C ASN A 48 -32.45 -10.58 -27.16
N LEU A 49 -33.38 -11.50 -26.92
CA LEU A 49 -33.17 -12.95 -27.12
C LEU A 49 -32.93 -13.34 -28.59
N ASP A 50 -33.32 -12.53 -29.57
CA ASP A 50 -33.06 -12.79 -31.00
C ASP A 50 -31.62 -12.44 -31.41
N THR A 51 -30.96 -11.51 -30.71
CA THR A 51 -29.56 -11.11 -30.97
C THR A 51 -28.58 -11.58 -29.89
N GLY A 52 -29.08 -11.99 -28.73
CA GLY A 52 -28.29 -12.35 -27.55
C GLY A 52 -27.54 -11.15 -26.95
N THR A 53 -28.08 -9.93 -27.03
CA THR A 53 -27.38 -8.71 -26.55
C THR A 53 -28.28 -7.78 -25.73
N CYS A 54 -27.69 -7.12 -24.73
CA CYS A 54 -28.39 -6.17 -23.86
C CYS A 54 -28.71 -4.84 -24.56
N PHE A 55 -29.91 -4.29 -24.32
CA PHE A 55 -30.35 -2.97 -24.79
C PHE A 55 -31.03 -2.16 -23.67
N PHE A 56 -30.98 -0.84 -23.79
CA PHE A 56 -31.73 0.08 -22.93
C PHE A 56 -33.20 0.22 -23.38
N ARG A 57 -34.08 0.52 -22.42
CA ARG A 57 -35.52 0.75 -22.61
C ARG A 57 -35.79 2.26 -22.61
N GLU A 58 -36.13 2.84 -23.76
CA GLU A 58 -36.49 4.27 -23.85
C GLU A 58 -37.78 4.56 -23.05
N GLU A 59 -37.74 5.58 -22.20
CA GLU A 59 -38.79 5.87 -21.22
C GLU A 59 -39.85 6.83 -21.78
N SER A 60 -41.09 6.34 -21.96
CA SER A 60 -42.23 7.15 -22.41
C SER A 60 -42.95 7.80 -21.23
N SER A 61 -43.13 9.11 -21.25
CA SER A 61 -43.54 9.93 -20.09
C SER A 61 -45.01 9.79 -19.64
N PRO A 62 -45.29 9.84 -18.31
CA PRO A 62 -46.65 9.75 -17.74
C PRO A 62 -47.35 11.12 -17.55
N PRO A 63 -48.70 11.15 -17.45
CA PRO A 63 -49.51 12.35 -17.18
C PRO A 63 -49.72 12.65 -15.66
N PRO A 64 -50.21 13.85 -15.28
CA PRO A 64 -50.37 14.30 -13.89
C PRO A 64 -51.69 13.83 -13.21
N SER A 65 -51.79 14.03 -11.88
CA SER A 65 -53.01 13.78 -11.06
C SER A 65 -53.13 14.71 -9.83
N ASP A 66 -54.17 14.55 -9.01
CA ASP A 66 -54.97 15.65 -8.41
C ASP A 66 -54.96 15.80 -6.85
N GLN A 67 -55.74 16.78 -6.34
CA GLN A 67 -55.93 17.17 -4.92
C GLN A 67 -57.18 16.55 -4.22
N PRO A 68 -57.23 16.56 -2.87
CA PRO A 68 -58.36 17.11 -2.07
C PRO A 68 -57.90 17.92 -0.81
N ILE A 69 -58.65 18.73 -0.02
CA ILE A 69 -60.04 19.30 0.07
C ILE A 69 -60.79 19.00 1.40
N ASN A 70 -60.59 19.91 2.39
CA ASN A 70 -61.52 20.58 3.36
C ASN A 70 -62.50 19.86 4.35
N ASP A 71 -63.04 20.66 5.31
CA ASP A 71 -64.27 20.54 6.16
C ASP A 71 -64.26 19.74 7.51
N SER A 72 -65.25 19.76 8.45
CA SER A 72 -66.13 20.78 9.14
C SER A 72 -67.13 20.06 10.12
N ALA A 73 -67.84 20.61 11.15
CA ALA A 73 -67.69 21.73 12.12
C ALA A 73 -68.85 21.74 13.22
N PHE A 74 -68.76 22.59 14.27
CA PHE A 74 -69.80 23.04 15.28
C PHE A 74 -70.27 22.15 16.52
N PRO A 75 -70.87 22.75 17.61
CA PRO A 75 -71.31 22.11 18.87
C PRO A 75 -72.80 22.40 19.33
N GLU A 76 -73.26 21.94 20.52
CA GLU A 76 -74.64 22.17 21.04
C GLU A 76 -74.81 22.21 22.60
N THR A 77 -75.95 22.72 23.12
CA THR A 77 -76.31 22.89 24.58
C THR A 77 -77.83 22.90 24.86
N ILE A 78 -78.33 22.28 25.97
CA ILE A 78 -79.76 22.32 26.43
C ILE A 78 -79.86 22.39 27.99
N PRO A 79 -80.89 23.06 28.61
CA PRO A 79 -80.98 23.32 30.06
C PRO A 79 -82.03 22.49 30.85
N ASP A 80 -82.15 22.77 32.16
CA ASP A 80 -82.91 22.04 33.19
C ASP A 80 -84.21 22.76 33.65
N ASN A 81 -85.18 22.05 34.27
CA ASN A 81 -86.45 22.63 34.75
C ASN A 81 -87.16 21.77 35.82
N THR A 82 -87.64 22.36 36.93
CA THR A 82 -88.28 21.62 38.05
C THR A 82 -89.40 22.43 38.74
N SER A 83 -90.53 21.79 39.04
CA SER A 83 -91.70 22.42 39.70
C SER A 83 -92.14 21.66 40.95
N ASN A 84 -92.38 22.38 42.05
CA ASN A 84 -92.91 21.83 43.31
C ASN A 84 -94.44 21.67 43.29
N ILE A 85 -94.95 20.64 43.96
CA ILE A 85 -96.36 20.56 44.41
C ILE A 85 -96.38 20.04 45.86
N THR A 86 -97.20 20.67 46.71
CA THR A 86 -97.41 20.31 48.11
C THR A 86 -98.90 20.03 48.34
N THR A 87 -99.25 18.94 49.03
CA THR A 87 -100.63 18.63 49.43
C THR A 87 -100.71 17.92 50.79
N THR A 88 -101.78 18.21 51.53
CA THR A 88 -102.06 17.70 52.89
C THR A 88 -103.08 16.54 52.91
N PRO A 89 -103.06 15.65 53.93
CA PRO A 89 -103.88 14.43 53.95
C PRO A 89 -105.22 14.55 54.72
N PRO A 90 -106.27 13.81 54.29
CA PRO A 90 -107.51 13.55 55.05
C PRO A 90 -107.47 12.15 55.76
N PRO A 91 -108.52 11.70 56.48
CA PRO A 91 -108.36 10.76 57.60
C PRO A 91 -108.36 9.26 57.26
N SER A 92 -107.87 8.47 58.23
CA SER A 92 -107.52 7.05 58.13
C SER A 92 -108.67 6.07 58.39
N GLU A 93 -108.83 5.06 57.52
CA GLU A 93 -109.41 3.77 57.89
C GLU A 93 -108.33 2.84 58.47
N PRO A 94 -108.56 2.14 59.60
CA PRO A 94 -107.52 1.37 60.29
C PRO A 94 -107.07 0.09 59.55
N GLY A 95 -107.77 -0.34 58.51
CA GLY A 95 -107.37 -1.50 57.69
C GLY A 95 -106.44 -1.15 56.52
N VAL A 96 -106.73 -0.06 55.81
CA VAL A 96 -105.98 0.33 54.59
C VAL A 96 -104.57 0.81 54.95
N ASN A 97 -104.43 1.55 56.06
CA ASN A 97 -103.13 2.07 56.51
C ASN A 97 -102.09 0.97 56.72
N ALA A 98 -102.45 -0.17 57.33
CA ALA A 98 -101.49 -1.24 57.61
C ALA A 98 -100.91 -1.89 56.34
N LEU A 99 -101.74 -2.12 55.32
CA LEU A 99 -101.29 -2.66 54.03
C LEU A 99 -100.47 -1.63 53.24
N LEU A 100 -100.85 -0.34 53.32
CA LEU A 100 -100.10 0.75 52.70
C LEU A 100 -98.73 0.93 53.36
N GLU A 101 -98.64 0.89 54.69
CA GLU A 101 -97.39 0.93 55.44
C GLU A 101 -96.47 -0.26 55.11
N GLN A 102 -97.03 -1.47 54.96
CA GLN A 102 -96.27 -2.65 54.51
C GLN A 102 -95.68 -2.45 53.10
N ASN A 103 -96.48 -1.97 52.15
CA ASN A 103 -96.04 -1.72 50.78
C ASN A 103 -95.01 -0.59 50.69
N VAL A 104 -95.20 0.50 51.45
CA VAL A 104 -94.22 1.60 51.58
C VAL A 104 -92.93 1.12 52.24
N GLY A 105 -93.01 0.18 53.19
CA GLY A 105 -91.85 -0.51 53.77
C GLY A 105 -91.06 -1.31 52.73
N SER A 106 -91.74 -2.10 51.89
CA SER A 106 -91.09 -2.87 50.81
C SER A 106 -90.42 -1.96 49.79
N LEU A 107 -91.14 -0.96 49.27
CA LEU A 107 -90.60 0.01 48.31
C LEU A 107 -89.40 0.77 48.90
N ARG A 108 -89.42 1.14 50.18
CA ARG A 108 -88.27 1.78 50.84
C ARG A 108 -87.05 0.84 50.91
N GLY A 109 -87.27 -0.46 51.10
CA GLY A 109 -86.23 -1.49 51.01
C GLY A 109 -85.64 -1.59 49.60
N GLU A 110 -86.49 -1.74 48.59
CA GLU A 110 -86.09 -1.82 47.17
C GLU A 110 -85.34 -0.57 46.69
N VAL A 111 -85.82 0.62 47.06
CA VAL A 111 -85.15 1.89 46.77
C VAL A 111 -83.77 1.95 47.44
N SER A 112 -83.62 1.47 48.67
CA SER A 112 -82.31 1.41 49.33
C SER A 112 -81.34 0.44 48.64
N VAL A 113 -81.84 -0.72 48.17
CA VAL A 113 -81.04 -1.66 47.36
C VAL A 113 -80.63 -1.02 46.03
N LEU A 114 -81.53 -0.35 45.32
CA LEU A 114 -81.24 0.36 44.07
C LEU A 114 -80.25 1.51 44.25
N GLN A 115 -80.33 2.26 45.35
CA GLN A 115 -79.34 3.28 45.71
C GLN A 115 -77.95 2.68 45.93
N ASN A 116 -77.84 1.57 46.67
CA ASN A 116 -76.57 0.87 46.88
C ASN A 116 -75.99 0.30 45.58
N ILE A 117 -76.83 -0.26 44.70
CA ILE A 117 -76.40 -0.71 43.36
C ILE A 117 -75.91 0.48 42.53
N THR A 118 -76.64 1.61 42.53
CA THR A 118 -76.26 2.82 41.79
C THR A 118 -74.91 3.38 42.26
N LEU A 119 -74.67 3.42 43.57
CA LEU A 119 -73.38 3.82 44.14
C LEU A 119 -72.24 2.86 43.73
N SER A 120 -72.50 1.55 43.75
CA SER A 120 -71.54 0.54 43.29
C SER A 120 -71.20 0.71 41.80
N THR A 121 -72.20 0.84 40.94
CA THR A 121 -72.02 1.08 39.49
C THR A 121 -71.26 2.38 39.23
N ASN A 122 -71.60 3.48 39.92
CA ASN A 122 -70.89 4.75 39.78
C ASN A 122 -69.39 4.62 40.16
N THR A 123 -69.08 3.92 41.26
CA THR A 123 -67.67 3.66 41.63
C THR A 123 -66.92 2.77 40.64
N GLN A 124 -67.61 1.80 40.01
CA GLN A 124 -67.03 0.99 38.92
C GLN A 124 -66.77 1.83 37.66
N VAL A 125 -67.71 2.71 37.28
CA VAL A 125 -67.55 3.64 36.15
C VAL A 125 -66.38 4.59 36.37
N SER A 126 -66.25 5.18 37.57
CA SER A 126 -65.08 6.02 37.90
C SER A 126 -63.76 5.24 37.86
N SER A 127 -63.74 3.97 38.27
CA SER A 127 -62.56 3.11 38.16
C SER A 127 -62.19 2.81 36.71
N LEU A 128 -63.17 2.50 35.86
CA LEU A 128 -62.95 2.28 34.42
C LEU A 128 -62.46 3.56 33.73
N GLN A 129 -63.01 4.72 34.08
CA GLN A 129 -62.58 6.02 33.53
C GLN A 129 -61.12 6.34 33.90
N ALA A 130 -60.69 6.02 35.13
CA ALA A 130 -59.28 6.13 35.53
C ALA A 130 -58.36 5.16 34.77
N GLN A 131 -58.81 3.91 34.52
CA GLN A 131 -58.06 2.94 33.71
C GLN A 131 -57.93 3.39 32.25
N ILE A 132 -58.97 3.96 31.66
CA ILE A 132 -58.94 4.52 30.29
C ILE A 132 -57.94 5.68 30.20
N ALA A 133 -57.93 6.59 31.18
CA ALA A 133 -56.96 7.69 31.21
C ALA A 133 -55.49 7.19 31.32
N ALA A 134 -55.24 6.16 32.14
CA ALA A 134 -53.92 5.53 32.24
C ALA A 134 -53.50 4.84 30.92
N LEU A 135 -54.42 4.15 30.24
CA LEU A 135 -54.16 3.54 28.93
C LEU A 135 -53.88 4.59 27.84
N GLN A 136 -54.57 5.73 27.85
CA GLN A 136 -54.31 6.84 26.93
C GLN A 136 -52.90 7.42 27.12
N GLN A 137 -52.44 7.59 28.37
CA GLN A 137 -51.06 8.01 28.67
C GLN A 137 -50.03 6.97 28.20
N LEU A 138 -50.31 5.67 28.37
CA LEU A 138 -49.44 4.59 27.90
C LEU A 138 -49.34 4.59 26.37
N VAL A 139 -50.46 4.71 25.65
CA VAL A 139 -50.49 4.78 24.18
C VAL A 139 -49.70 5.99 23.66
N SER A 140 -49.87 7.17 24.27
CA SER A 140 -49.09 8.37 23.91
C SER A 140 -47.59 8.17 24.12
N THR A 141 -47.21 7.52 25.23
CA THR A 141 -45.80 7.17 25.53
C THR A 141 -45.24 6.18 24.51
N LEU A 142 -46.04 5.18 24.11
CA LEU A 142 -45.67 4.20 23.10
C LEU A 142 -45.49 4.85 21.71
N GLN A 143 -46.39 5.76 21.33
CA GLN A 143 -46.29 6.48 20.06
C GLN A 143 -45.00 7.29 19.98
N SER A 144 -44.69 8.08 21.01
CA SER A 144 -43.42 8.84 21.08
C SER A 144 -42.19 7.93 21.05
N SER A 145 -42.29 6.72 21.63
CA SER A 145 -41.22 5.71 21.56
C SER A 145 -41.03 5.16 20.14
N VAL A 146 -42.13 4.91 19.40
CA VAL A 146 -42.09 4.48 17.99
C VAL A 146 -41.51 5.59 17.11
N GLU A 147 -41.93 6.84 17.28
CA GLU A 147 -41.36 8.00 16.58
C GLU A 147 -39.84 8.12 16.81
N GLY A 148 -39.38 7.91 18.06
CA GLY A 148 -37.96 7.87 18.39
C GLY A 148 -37.19 6.74 17.70
N VAL A 149 -37.76 5.53 17.62
CA VAL A 149 -37.15 4.40 16.90
C VAL A 149 -37.09 4.67 15.39
N THR A 150 -38.13 5.26 14.79
CA THR A 150 -38.15 5.63 13.37
C THR A 150 -37.04 6.63 13.03
N VAL A 151 -36.78 7.63 13.89
CA VAL A 151 -35.67 8.56 13.71
C VAL A 151 -34.30 7.86 13.81
N GLN A 152 -34.15 6.90 14.73
CA GLN A 152 -32.93 6.10 14.84
C GLN A 152 -32.71 5.20 13.60
N GLN A 153 -33.76 4.57 13.08
CA GLN A 153 -33.70 3.78 11.86
C GLN A 153 -33.26 4.63 10.67
N ASN A 154 -33.92 5.76 10.41
CA ASN A 154 -33.56 6.68 9.32
C ASN A 154 -32.10 7.16 9.42
N SER A 155 -31.58 7.34 10.63
CA SER A 155 -30.15 7.67 10.85
C SER A 155 -29.21 6.50 10.57
N ALA A 156 -29.61 5.27 10.86
CA ALA A 156 -28.83 4.07 10.55
C ALA A 156 -28.80 3.79 9.04
N ASP A 157 -29.94 3.91 8.36
CA ASP A 157 -30.06 3.75 6.90
C ASP A 157 -29.17 4.78 6.17
N SER A 158 -29.12 6.03 6.66
CA SER A 158 -28.21 7.06 6.15
C SER A 158 -26.72 6.70 6.33
N GLN A 159 -26.34 6.11 7.47
CA GLN A 159 -24.98 5.63 7.70
C GLN A 159 -24.63 4.41 6.82
N ILE A 160 -25.57 3.48 6.63
CA ILE A 160 -25.40 2.32 5.74
C ILE A 160 -25.15 2.78 4.30
N ASN A 161 -25.91 3.79 3.82
CA ASN A 161 -25.70 4.36 2.49
C ASN A 161 -24.32 5.02 2.36
N GLN A 162 -23.86 5.78 3.35
CA GLN A 162 -22.51 6.37 3.36
C GLN A 162 -21.40 5.30 3.36
N LEU A 163 -21.57 4.22 4.13
CA LEU A 163 -20.63 3.09 4.15
C LEU A 163 -20.63 2.33 2.81
N SER A 164 -21.79 2.19 2.16
CA SER A 164 -21.92 1.58 0.83
C SER A 164 -21.14 2.37 -0.24
N THR A 165 -21.36 3.70 -0.31
CA THR A 165 -20.60 4.57 -1.22
C THR A 165 -19.09 4.56 -0.92
N GLY A 166 -18.71 4.54 0.36
CA GLY A 166 -17.31 4.41 0.78
C GLY A 166 -16.67 3.08 0.37
N LEU A 167 -17.41 1.98 0.43
CA LEU A 167 -16.97 0.66 0.00
C LEU A 167 -16.83 0.57 -1.52
N ALA A 168 -17.76 1.15 -2.28
CA ALA A 168 -17.68 1.23 -3.74
C ALA A 168 -16.43 2.00 -4.20
N GLY A 169 -16.17 3.17 -3.60
CA GLY A 169 -14.94 3.93 -3.86
C GLY A 169 -13.67 3.17 -3.45
N LEU A 170 -13.71 2.39 -2.37
CA LEU A 170 -12.57 1.52 -2.00
C LEU A 170 -12.36 0.40 -3.02
N GLN A 171 -13.43 -0.18 -3.58
CA GLN A 171 -13.36 -1.22 -4.62
C GLN A 171 -12.77 -0.68 -5.92
N GLU A 172 -13.15 0.54 -6.35
CA GLU A 172 -12.55 1.23 -7.50
C GLU A 172 -11.04 1.47 -7.30
N ASN A 173 -10.64 1.92 -6.11
CA ASN A 173 -9.23 2.12 -5.76
C ASN A 173 -8.44 0.78 -5.76
N VAL A 174 -9.04 -0.32 -5.30
CA VAL A 174 -8.44 -1.66 -5.35
C VAL A 174 -8.29 -2.15 -6.79
N GLN A 175 -9.30 -1.98 -7.65
CA GLN A 175 -9.24 -2.35 -9.07
C GLN A 175 -8.19 -1.52 -9.82
N THR A 176 -8.09 -0.22 -9.52
CA THR A 176 -7.04 0.67 -10.06
C THR A 176 -5.66 0.20 -9.62
N THR A 177 -5.47 -0.09 -8.32
CA THR A 177 -4.20 -0.59 -7.76
C THR A 177 -3.78 -1.93 -8.38
N GLN A 178 -4.73 -2.84 -8.63
CA GLN A 178 -4.46 -4.10 -9.33
C GLN A 178 -4.02 -3.86 -10.77
N THR A 179 -4.68 -2.94 -11.48
CA THR A 179 -4.32 -2.58 -12.86
C THR A 179 -2.91 -1.96 -12.95
N GLU A 180 -2.53 -1.12 -11.98
CA GLU A 180 -1.17 -0.60 -11.86
C GLU A 180 -0.14 -1.70 -11.54
N LEU A 181 -0.49 -2.65 -10.66
CA LEU A 181 0.36 -3.79 -10.32
C LEU A 181 0.63 -4.69 -11.54
N ASP A 182 -0.42 -5.05 -12.30
CA ASP A 182 -0.31 -5.85 -13.52
C ASP A 182 0.57 -5.16 -14.58
N ALA A 183 0.44 -3.84 -14.73
CA ALA A 183 1.28 -3.04 -15.61
C ALA A 183 2.75 -2.99 -15.16
N VAL A 184 3.01 -2.98 -13.84
CA VAL A 184 4.36 -3.10 -13.27
C VAL A 184 4.93 -4.51 -13.50
N GLU A 185 4.12 -5.57 -13.41
CA GLU A 185 4.56 -6.93 -13.69
C GLU A 185 4.94 -7.14 -15.17
N ASP A 186 4.16 -6.65 -16.15
CA ASP A 186 4.60 -6.67 -17.57
C ASP A 186 5.87 -5.86 -17.77
N ALA A 187 5.96 -4.65 -17.19
CA ALA A 187 7.16 -3.83 -17.30
C ALA A 187 8.42 -4.54 -16.75
N LEU A 188 8.27 -5.33 -15.67
CA LEU A 188 9.33 -6.17 -15.12
C LEU A 188 9.64 -7.39 -16.00
N ALA A 189 8.63 -8.09 -16.53
CA ALA A 189 8.80 -9.21 -17.45
C ALA A 189 9.54 -8.77 -18.74
N LYS A 190 9.13 -7.64 -19.31
CA LYS A 190 9.73 -7.00 -20.48
C LYS A 190 11.17 -6.57 -20.24
N ARG A 191 11.47 -5.95 -19.08
CA ARG A 191 12.86 -5.64 -18.66
C ARG A 191 13.70 -6.91 -18.48
N ARG A 192 13.13 -7.98 -17.92
CA ARG A 192 13.80 -9.27 -17.74
C ARG A 192 14.17 -9.89 -19.10
N LEU A 193 13.24 -9.91 -20.06
CA LEU A 193 13.51 -10.36 -21.44
C LEU A 193 14.62 -9.54 -22.10
N VAL A 194 14.58 -8.21 -22.03
CA VAL A 194 15.64 -7.34 -22.59
C VAL A 194 17.00 -7.64 -21.94
N THR A 195 17.04 -7.81 -20.62
CA THR A 195 18.27 -8.14 -19.87
C THR A 195 18.82 -9.51 -20.29
N THR A 196 17.96 -10.52 -20.45
CA THR A 196 18.33 -11.86 -20.92
C THR A 196 18.85 -11.83 -22.36
N ILE A 197 18.22 -11.07 -23.26
CA ILE A 197 18.67 -10.89 -24.65
C ILE A 197 20.02 -10.18 -24.72
N LEU A 198 20.24 -9.14 -23.90
CA LEU A 198 21.53 -8.46 -23.79
C LEU A 198 22.63 -9.36 -23.23
N MET A 199 22.32 -10.21 -22.25
CA MET A 199 23.27 -11.20 -21.72
C MET A 199 23.67 -12.21 -22.80
N TYR A 200 22.72 -12.78 -23.54
CA TYR A 200 23.02 -13.75 -24.59
C TYR A 200 23.74 -13.12 -25.80
N SER A 201 23.40 -11.89 -26.19
CA SER A 201 24.12 -11.21 -27.28
C SER A 201 25.56 -10.85 -26.89
N PHE A 202 25.80 -10.45 -25.63
CA PHE A 202 27.15 -10.25 -25.11
C PHE A 202 27.97 -11.56 -25.07
N ILE A 203 27.38 -12.67 -24.63
CA ILE A 203 28.02 -14.00 -24.66
C ILE A 203 28.35 -14.41 -26.10
N ALA A 204 27.43 -14.21 -27.05
CA ALA A 204 27.66 -14.51 -28.46
C ALA A 204 28.80 -13.65 -29.05
N LEU A 205 28.85 -12.35 -28.73
CA LEU A 205 29.95 -11.46 -29.13
C LEU A 205 31.30 -11.89 -28.53
N LEU A 206 31.35 -12.35 -27.29
CA LEU A 206 32.56 -12.92 -26.69
C LEU A 206 33.02 -14.20 -27.42
N ILE A 207 32.10 -15.11 -27.76
CA ILE A 207 32.41 -16.33 -28.53
C ILE A 207 32.95 -15.97 -29.93
N ILE A 208 32.38 -14.97 -30.60
CA ILE A 208 32.87 -14.44 -31.88
C ILE A 208 34.28 -13.85 -31.71
N ALA A 209 34.51 -12.98 -30.72
CA ALA A 209 35.83 -12.39 -30.47
C ALA A 209 36.91 -13.45 -30.16
N VAL A 210 36.59 -14.46 -29.35
CA VAL A 210 37.49 -15.57 -29.01
C VAL A 210 37.80 -16.44 -30.23
N SER A 211 36.79 -16.79 -31.04
CA SER A 211 36.99 -17.59 -32.26
C SER A 211 37.78 -16.85 -33.35
N VAL A 212 37.57 -15.54 -33.51
CA VAL A 212 38.40 -14.69 -34.38
C VAL A 212 39.85 -14.63 -33.86
N GLY A 213 40.06 -14.45 -32.55
CA GLY A 213 41.38 -14.44 -31.93
C GLY A 213 42.13 -15.76 -32.10
N LEU A 214 41.46 -16.90 -31.90
CA LEU A 214 42.00 -18.24 -32.16
C LEU A 214 42.33 -18.45 -33.65
N THR A 215 41.46 -18.01 -34.56
CA THR A 215 41.69 -18.11 -36.01
C THR A 215 42.90 -17.27 -36.43
N TYR A 216 43.02 -16.04 -35.93
CA TYR A 216 44.18 -15.17 -36.15
C TYR A 216 45.48 -15.78 -35.60
N TYR A 217 45.44 -16.38 -34.41
CA TYR A 217 46.60 -17.06 -33.81
C TYR A 217 47.06 -18.30 -34.61
N MET A 218 46.13 -19.14 -35.06
CA MET A 218 46.45 -20.34 -35.86
C MET A 218 46.85 -20.04 -37.31
N THR A 219 46.37 -18.93 -37.89
CA THR A 219 46.76 -18.50 -39.24
C THR A 219 48.06 -17.69 -39.22
N GLY A 220 48.21 -16.75 -38.30
CA GLY A 220 49.43 -15.93 -38.15
C GLY A 220 50.69 -16.72 -37.74
N SER A 221 50.53 -17.95 -37.24
CA SER A 221 51.65 -18.87 -36.99
C SER A 221 52.08 -19.67 -38.24
N ARG A 222 51.26 -19.73 -39.29
CA ARG A 222 51.65 -20.27 -40.61
C ARG A 222 52.27 -19.17 -41.46
N LYS A 223 53.60 -19.02 -41.34
CA LYS A 223 54.41 -18.16 -42.23
C LYS A 223 54.08 -18.45 -43.69
N THR A 224 53.59 -17.44 -44.42
CA THR A 224 53.46 -17.47 -45.87
C THR A 224 54.84 -17.52 -46.50
N SER A 225 55.22 -18.71 -47.00
CA SER A 225 56.55 -18.96 -47.58
C SER A 225 56.67 -18.38 -49.00
N PHE A 226 56.59 -17.05 -49.14
CA PHE A 226 56.74 -16.39 -50.44
C PHE A 226 57.44 -15.02 -50.39
N SER A 227 58.70 -15.02 -49.96
CA SER A 227 59.79 -14.19 -50.48
C SER A 227 61.06 -14.51 -49.69
N SER A 228 62.15 -14.82 -50.37
CA SER A 228 63.47 -14.85 -49.72
C SER A 228 63.77 -13.48 -49.11
N PRO A 229 64.33 -13.39 -47.89
CA PRO A 229 64.74 -12.11 -47.35
C PRO A 229 65.80 -11.51 -48.27
N LYS A 230 65.46 -10.41 -48.94
CA LYS A 230 66.48 -9.49 -49.46
C LYS A 230 67.32 -9.09 -48.25
N ASN A 231 68.63 -9.29 -48.34
CA ASN A 231 69.58 -8.70 -47.41
C ASN A 231 70.14 -7.45 -48.10
N VAL A 232 70.18 -6.32 -47.39
CA VAL A 232 70.91 -5.15 -47.89
C VAL A 232 72.37 -5.56 -48.00
N SER A 233 73.00 -5.34 -49.16
CA SER A 233 74.43 -5.65 -49.30
C SER A 233 75.22 -4.75 -48.32
N THR A 234 76.31 -5.30 -47.76
CA THR A 234 77.02 -4.61 -46.67
C THR A 234 77.60 -3.27 -47.12
N GLU A 235 77.98 -3.14 -48.38
CA GLU A 235 78.47 -1.90 -48.99
C GLU A 235 77.35 -0.84 -49.05
N ILE A 236 76.12 -1.23 -49.40
CA ILE A 236 74.98 -0.32 -49.52
C ILE A 236 74.50 0.14 -48.15
N ALA A 237 74.46 -0.75 -47.16
CA ALA A 237 74.18 -0.39 -45.78
C ALA A 237 75.25 0.57 -45.22
N GLN A 238 76.53 0.32 -45.50
CA GLN A 238 77.63 1.22 -45.13
C GLN A 238 77.52 2.58 -45.84
N TYR A 239 77.22 2.60 -47.15
CA TYR A 239 77.04 3.81 -47.95
C TYR A 239 75.90 4.70 -47.42
N ILE A 240 74.73 4.10 -47.20
CA ILE A 240 73.56 4.81 -46.65
C ILE A 240 73.89 5.34 -45.25
N THR A 241 74.50 4.53 -44.38
CA THR A 241 74.94 4.94 -43.03
C THR A 241 75.94 6.09 -43.06
N HIS A 242 76.90 6.05 -43.99
CA HIS A 242 77.91 7.10 -44.16
C HIS A 242 77.28 8.42 -44.58
N HIS A 243 76.27 8.40 -45.46
CA HIS A 243 75.58 9.60 -45.91
C HIS A 243 74.58 10.15 -44.88
N ILE A 244 73.88 9.29 -44.14
CA ILE A 244 73.07 9.70 -42.98
C ILE A 244 73.96 10.39 -41.92
N LYS A 245 75.14 9.82 -41.61
CA LYS A 245 76.12 10.44 -40.69
C LYS A 245 76.69 11.78 -41.19
N LYS A 246 76.61 12.05 -42.51
CA LYS A 246 76.94 13.35 -43.12
C LYS A 246 75.74 14.30 -43.25
N GLY A 247 74.59 13.96 -42.65
CA GLY A 247 73.39 14.80 -42.65
C GLY A 247 72.61 14.81 -43.96
N LYS A 248 72.99 13.99 -44.96
CA LYS A 248 72.25 13.92 -46.24
C LYS A 248 70.87 13.32 -46.03
N LYS A 249 69.85 13.92 -46.64
CA LYS A 249 68.48 13.44 -46.58
C LYS A 249 68.23 12.34 -47.63
N PHE A 250 67.21 11.52 -47.40
CA PHE A 250 66.82 10.42 -48.30
C PHE A 250 66.79 10.80 -49.80
N PRO A 251 66.26 11.96 -50.24
CA PRO A 251 66.24 12.31 -51.66
C PRO A 251 67.63 12.38 -52.33
N GLU A 252 68.66 12.83 -51.62
CA GLU A 252 70.04 12.91 -52.15
C GLU A 252 70.68 11.53 -52.28
N ILE A 253 70.45 10.68 -51.28
CA ILE A 253 70.93 9.29 -51.24
C ILE A 253 70.22 8.49 -52.35
N LYS A 254 68.90 8.67 -52.47
CA LYS A 254 68.07 8.12 -53.55
C LYS A 254 68.56 8.56 -54.93
N GLN A 255 68.77 9.85 -55.17
CA GLN A 255 69.24 10.33 -56.47
C GLN A 255 70.62 9.77 -56.84
N THR A 256 71.48 9.52 -55.85
CA THR A 256 72.82 8.95 -56.11
C THR A 256 72.76 7.45 -56.38
N LEU A 257 71.92 6.70 -55.66
CA LEU A 257 71.71 5.26 -55.89
C LEU A 257 70.93 4.98 -57.19
N LEU A 258 69.97 5.84 -57.57
CA LEU A 258 69.31 5.79 -58.89
C LEU A 258 70.33 5.94 -60.03
N LYS A 259 71.29 6.87 -59.90
CA LYS A 259 72.41 7.03 -60.85
C LYS A 259 73.36 5.81 -60.87
N ALA A 260 73.39 5.01 -59.80
CA ALA A 260 74.10 3.74 -59.73
C ALA A 260 73.26 2.53 -60.18
N GLY A 261 72.10 2.76 -60.81
CA GLY A 261 71.27 1.70 -61.40
C GLY A 261 70.35 0.96 -60.42
N TRP A 262 70.21 1.41 -59.17
CA TRP A 262 69.31 0.78 -58.21
C TRP A 262 67.84 1.15 -58.46
N SER A 263 66.92 0.22 -58.22
CA SER A 263 65.48 0.49 -58.33
C SER A 263 65.00 1.39 -57.18
N GLU A 264 64.01 2.25 -57.43
CA GLU A 264 63.45 3.14 -56.40
C GLU A 264 62.93 2.38 -55.17
N GLN A 265 62.33 1.20 -55.38
CA GLN A 265 61.81 0.35 -54.31
C GLN A 265 62.94 -0.29 -53.47
N ASP A 266 64.00 -0.77 -54.12
CA ASP A 266 65.17 -1.33 -53.43
C ASP A 266 65.93 -0.26 -52.66
N ILE A 267 66.02 0.96 -53.19
CA ILE A 267 66.61 2.13 -52.51
C ILE A 267 65.81 2.48 -51.25
N GLN A 268 64.49 2.58 -51.34
CA GLN A 268 63.65 2.93 -50.19
C GLN A 268 63.75 1.83 -49.11
N TRP A 269 63.57 0.57 -49.49
CA TRP A 269 63.65 -0.55 -48.56
C TRP A 269 65.04 -0.66 -47.91
N ALA A 270 66.13 -0.52 -48.68
CA ALA A 270 67.48 -0.53 -48.14
C ALA A 270 67.74 0.64 -47.19
N TYR A 271 67.18 1.83 -47.47
CA TYR A 271 67.28 2.99 -46.59
C TYR A 271 66.52 2.80 -45.27
N GLU A 272 65.30 2.28 -45.31
CA GLU A 272 64.48 1.99 -44.14
C GLU A 272 65.15 0.92 -43.24
N GLU A 273 65.56 -0.21 -43.81
CA GLU A 273 66.19 -1.30 -43.06
C GLU A 273 67.57 -0.89 -42.52
N THR A 274 68.37 -0.13 -43.27
CA THR A 274 69.65 0.41 -42.79
C THR A 274 69.44 1.42 -41.65
N THR A 275 68.45 2.30 -41.75
CA THR A 275 68.12 3.28 -40.71
C THR A 275 67.68 2.58 -39.41
N LYS A 276 66.86 1.54 -39.52
CA LYS A 276 66.44 0.65 -38.43
C LYS A 276 67.63 -0.09 -37.79
N GLN A 277 68.57 -0.61 -38.58
CA GLN A 277 69.79 -1.24 -38.06
C GLN A 277 70.70 -0.23 -37.34
N ASN A 278 70.89 0.96 -37.89
CA ASN A 278 71.64 2.05 -37.23
C ASN A 278 71.02 2.45 -35.89
N TYR A 279 69.70 2.58 -35.82
CA TYR A 279 68.99 2.89 -34.58
C TYR A 279 69.14 1.76 -33.53
N GLN A 280 69.05 0.49 -33.95
CA GLN A 280 69.31 -0.64 -33.05
C GLN A 280 70.77 -0.71 -32.57
N GLN A 281 71.76 -0.32 -33.39
CA GLN A 281 73.14 -0.19 -32.95
C GLN A 281 73.30 0.94 -31.94
N TYR A 282 72.70 2.11 -32.20
CA TYR A 282 72.70 3.25 -31.28
C TYR A 282 72.07 2.92 -29.92
N LEU A 283 70.94 2.21 -29.89
CA LEU A 283 70.33 1.76 -28.65
C LEU A 283 71.26 0.82 -27.85
N LYS A 284 71.96 -0.11 -28.54
CA LYS A 284 72.91 -1.03 -27.89
C LYS A 284 74.12 -0.29 -27.30
N THR A 285 74.72 0.65 -28.03
CA THR A 285 75.88 1.40 -27.53
C THR A 285 75.50 2.38 -26.42
N SER A 286 74.38 3.11 -26.55
CA SER A 286 73.90 4.01 -25.49
C SER A 286 73.50 3.27 -24.21
N SER A 287 72.83 2.11 -24.31
CA SER A 287 72.50 1.28 -23.14
C SER A 287 73.71 0.65 -22.43
N SER A 288 74.89 0.68 -23.06
CA SER A 288 76.13 0.10 -22.50
C SER A 288 76.97 1.11 -21.71
N SER A 289 76.50 2.36 -21.53
CA SER A 289 77.22 3.41 -20.80
C SER A 289 76.91 3.48 -19.30
N SER A 290 76.01 2.64 -18.77
CA SER A 290 75.66 2.59 -17.34
C SER A 290 76.36 1.44 -16.61
N ASN A 291 77.38 1.76 -15.81
CA ASN A 291 78.08 0.78 -14.97
C ASN A 291 77.18 0.29 -13.82
N ALA A 292 76.46 -0.81 -14.04
CA ALA A 292 75.73 -1.55 -13.02
C ALA A 292 75.82 -3.07 -13.27
N THR A 293 75.77 -3.87 -12.20
CA THR A 293 76.14 -5.29 -12.19
C THR A 293 75.12 -6.22 -12.88
N PRO A 294 75.56 -7.39 -13.39
CA PRO A 294 74.74 -8.21 -14.28
C PRO A 294 73.82 -9.20 -13.56
N HIS A 295 72.50 -9.07 -13.72
CA HIS A 295 71.56 -10.18 -13.51
C HIS A 295 70.89 -10.65 -14.80
N LYS A 296 71.17 -11.92 -15.12
CA LYS A 296 70.99 -12.55 -16.44
C LYS A 296 69.61 -13.20 -16.57
N SER A 297 68.59 -12.39 -16.86
CA SER A 297 67.23 -12.87 -17.19
C SER A 297 67.08 -13.04 -18.72
N LYS A 298 66.67 -14.23 -19.19
CA LYS A 298 66.34 -14.47 -20.59
C LYS A 298 64.86 -14.13 -20.83
N SER A 299 64.57 -13.31 -21.83
CA SER A 299 63.20 -13.00 -22.24
C SER A 299 62.50 -14.22 -22.84
N LEU A 300 61.73 -14.95 -22.03
CA LEU A 300 60.69 -15.85 -22.53
C LEU A 300 59.47 -15.05 -23.01
N PRO A 301 58.67 -15.57 -23.96
CA PRO A 301 57.61 -14.80 -24.61
C PRO A 301 56.42 -14.55 -23.69
N ASP A 302 56.29 -13.29 -23.24
CA ASP A 302 55.07 -12.49 -23.00
C ASP A 302 53.85 -13.11 -22.28
N ARG A 303 54.04 -14.22 -21.56
CA ARG A 303 53.00 -14.82 -20.69
C ARG A 303 52.38 -13.80 -19.72
N THR A 304 53.16 -12.81 -19.30
CA THR A 304 52.72 -11.74 -18.38
C THR A 304 51.50 -11.00 -18.92
N LYS A 305 51.48 -10.58 -20.20
CA LYS A 305 50.32 -9.85 -20.76
C LYS A 305 49.06 -10.70 -20.83
N ILE A 306 49.20 -11.99 -21.16
CA ILE A 306 48.07 -12.94 -21.17
C ILE A 306 47.53 -13.11 -19.74
N LEU A 307 48.42 -13.25 -18.74
CA LEU A 307 48.03 -13.35 -17.33
C LEU A 307 47.30 -12.09 -16.84
N THR A 308 47.80 -10.89 -17.17
CA THR A 308 47.14 -9.63 -16.80
C THR A 308 45.74 -9.53 -17.40
N LEU A 309 45.56 -9.93 -18.67
CA LEU A 309 44.26 -9.86 -19.36
C LEU A 309 43.24 -10.84 -18.74
N VAL A 310 43.67 -12.04 -18.36
CA VAL A 310 42.85 -13.01 -17.61
C VAL A 310 42.47 -12.48 -16.23
N ILE A 311 43.41 -11.90 -15.48
CA ILE A 311 43.13 -11.30 -14.16
C ILE A 311 42.13 -10.13 -14.28
N PHE A 312 42.29 -9.26 -15.28
CA PHE A 312 41.37 -8.14 -15.51
C PHE A 312 39.96 -8.63 -15.88
N SER A 313 39.85 -9.68 -16.70
CA SER A 313 38.56 -10.30 -17.04
C SER A 313 37.86 -10.89 -15.80
N ILE A 314 38.60 -11.58 -14.93
CA ILE A 314 38.08 -12.12 -13.67
C ILE A 314 37.63 -11.01 -12.72
N LEU A 315 38.40 -9.91 -12.59
CA LEU A 315 38.03 -8.76 -11.76
C LEU A 315 36.77 -8.04 -12.26
N VAL A 316 36.61 -7.87 -13.58
CA VAL A 316 35.39 -7.30 -14.18
C VAL A 316 34.17 -8.21 -13.93
N LEU A 317 34.34 -9.54 -14.06
CA LEU A 317 33.29 -10.52 -13.72
C LEU A 317 32.90 -10.47 -12.24
N LEU A 318 33.87 -10.38 -11.32
CA LEU A 318 33.63 -10.23 -9.89
C LEU A 318 32.94 -8.89 -9.56
N GLY A 319 33.33 -7.81 -10.20
CA GLY A 319 32.68 -6.50 -10.09
C GLY A 319 31.21 -6.54 -10.54
N LEU A 320 30.92 -7.14 -11.70
CA LEU A 320 29.54 -7.34 -12.16
C LEU A 320 28.73 -8.22 -11.21
N LEU A 321 29.32 -9.31 -10.69
CA LEU A 321 28.62 -10.25 -9.81
C LEU A 321 28.33 -9.63 -8.43
N LEU A 322 29.20 -8.73 -7.94
CA LEU A 322 28.94 -7.92 -6.75
C LEU A 322 27.84 -6.88 -7.00
N LEU A 323 27.83 -6.18 -8.14
CA LEU A 323 26.76 -5.27 -8.52
C LEU A 323 25.40 -5.98 -8.64
N LEU A 324 25.36 -7.16 -9.26
CA LEU A 324 24.15 -7.98 -9.42
C LEU A 324 23.66 -8.65 -8.12
N ARG A 325 24.49 -8.69 -7.06
CA ARG A 325 24.08 -9.10 -5.70
C ARG A 325 23.95 -7.92 -4.72
N GLY A 326 24.14 -6.68 -5.19
CA GLY A 326 24.34 -5.50 -4.34
C GLY A 326 23.08 -4.75 -3.90
N VAL A 327 21.88 -5.26 -4.19
CA VAL A 327 20.60 -4.53 -3.95
C VAL A 327 19.56 -5.35 -3.17
N THR A 328 20.01 -6.09 -2.14
CA THR A 328 19.15 -6.58 -1.04
C THR A 328 19.69 -6.25 0.35
N THR A 329 20.74 -5.42 0.46
CA THR A 329 21.03 -4.71 1.70
C THR A 329 19.88 -3.74 1.96
N GLY A 330 19.03 -4.03 2.95
CA GLY A 330 17.89 -3.19 3.29
C GLY A 330 18.35 -1.75 3.49
N GLN A 331 17.95 -0.85 2.61
CA GLN A 331 18.40 0.53 2.66
C GLN A 331 17.88 1.16 3.95
N ALA A 332 18.77 1.80 4.71
CA ALA A 332 18.36 2.65 5.81
C ALA A 332 17.50 3.77 5.20
N ILE A 333 16.20 3.77 5.51
CA ILE A 333 15.26 4.76 4.98
C ILE A 333 15.60 6.09 5.66
N HIS A 334 16.39 6.90 4.96
CA HIS A 334 16.76 8.24 5.40
C HIS A 334 15.72 9.23 4.88
N PHE A 335 14.85 9.69 5.76
CA PHE A 335 13.90 10.77 5.47
C PHE A 335 14.66 12.08 5.25
N GLY A 336 14.36 12.80 4.17
CA GLY A 336 14.87 14.15 3.92
C GLY A 336 14.26 15.18 4.88
N SER A 337 12.98 15.02 5.21
CA SER A 337 12.16 15.98 5.97
C SER A 337 11.29 15.34 7.04
N ASN A 338 10.79 16.15 7.98
CA ASN A 338 9.75 15.72 8.93
C ASN A 338 8.47 15.27 8.20
N GLN A 339 8.16 15.84 7.03
CA GLN A 339 6.97 15.48 6.25
C GLN A 339 7.04 14.05 5.70
N GLU A 340 8.20 13.60 5.21
CA GLU A 340 8.39 12.22 4.76
C GLU A 340 8.31 11.23 5.94
N LEU A 341 8.91 11.59 7.09
CA LEU A 341 8.81 10.79 8.32
C LEU A 341 7.34 10.72 8.81
N ASN A 342 6.58 11.80 8.69
CA ASN A 342 5.17 11.88 9.03
C ASN A 342 4.34 10.90 8.17
N ILE A 343 4.41 11.04 6.85
CA ILE A 343 3.70 10.18 5.88
C ILE A 343 4.03 8.70 6.10
N ALA A 344 5.31 8.36 6.27
CA ALA A 344 5.72 6.96 6.49
C ALA A 344 5.28 6.43 7.87
N THR A 345 5.26 7.28 8.90
CA THR A 345 4.73 6.91 10.22
C THR A 345 3.22 6.64 10.13
N GLU A 346 2.48 7.49 9.41
CA GLU A 346 1.03 7.35 9.25
C GLU A 346 0.63 6.04 8.56
N ASP A 347 1.25 5.70 7.41
CA ASP A 347 1.01 4.42 6.72
C ASP A 347 1.21 3.23 7.67
N LEU A 348 2.33 3.19 8.41
CA LEU A 348 2.60 2.08 9.32
C LEU A 348 1.60 2.01 10.50
N LEU A 349 1.15 3.16 11.02
CA LEU A 349 0.16 3.19 12.09
C LEU A 349 -1.22 2.72 11.60
N GLN A 350 -1.72 3.28 10.49
CA GLN A 350 -3.00 2.89 9.90
C GLN A 350 -3.01 1.39 9.51
N LYS A 351 -1.93 0.91 8.89
CA LYS A 351 -1.85 -0.40 8.25
C LYS A 351 -1.57 -1.57 9.19
N TYR A 352 -0.86 -1.34 10.31
CA TYR A 352 -0.41 -2.43 11.19
C TYR A 352 -0.74 -2.24 12.67
N VAL A 353 -0.88 -1.01 13.17
CA VAL A 353 -1.13 -0.77 14.60
C VAL A 353 -2.62 -0.87 14.91
N VAL A 354 -3.49 -0.23 14.11
CA VAL A 354 -4.96 -0.30 14.23
C VAL A 354 -5.47 -1.74 14.09
N SER A 355 -4.87 -2.52 13.18
CA SER A 355 -5.27 -3.90 12.85
C SER A 355 -4.65 -4.98 13.76
N SER A 356 -3.91 -4.61 14.81
CA SER A 356 -3.14 -5.56 15.62
C SER A 356 -3.96 -6.28 16.70
N GLU A 357 -3.50 -7.47 17.08
CA GLU A 357 -4.06 -8.25 18.21
C GLU A 357 -3.97 -7.49 19.54
N LEU A 358 -2.83 -6.85 19.83
CA LEU A 358 -2.69 -6.09 21.09
C LEU A 358 -3.64 -4.90 21.18
N PHE A 359 -3.98 -4.27 20.04
CA PHE A 359 -4.90 -3.15 20.01
C PHE A 359 -6.37 -3.60 19.94
N SER A 360 -6.66 -4.79 19.42
CA SER A 360 -8.02 -5.34 19.42
C SER A 360 -8.51 -5.68 20.85
N LEU A 361 -7.61 -6.16 21.73
CA LEU A 361 -7.90 -6.59 23.11
C LEU A 361 -8.31 -5.52 24.13
N VAL A 362 -8.28 -4.23 23.77
CA VAL A 362 -8.74 -3.11 24.62
C VAL A 362 -10.01 -2.50 24.03
N ASN A 363 -11.01 -2.15 24.83
CA ASN A 363 -12.19 -1.46 24.33
C ASN A 363 -11.90 0.04 24.06
N ASP A 364 -11.41 0.76 25.08
CA ASP A 364 -11.15 2.20 25.01
C ASP A 364 -9.69 2.53 25.37
N ALA A 365 -9.02 3.28 24.50
CA ALA A 365 -7.61 3.63 24.67
C ALA A 365 -7.29 5.01 24.08
N SER A 366 -6.45 5.78 24.77
CA SER A 366 -5.83 6.98 24.21
C SER A 366 -4.32 6.75 24.24
N LEU A 367 -3.70 6.51 23.09
CA LEU A 367 -2.29 6.18 22.93
C LEU A 367 -1.57 7.32 22.22
N CYS A 368 -0.38 7.68 22.67
CA CYS A 368 0.50 8.60 21.95
C CYS A 368 1.79 7.89 21.51
N ILE A 369 2.11 7.98 20.22
CA ILE A 369 3.27 7.37 19.60
C ILE A 369 4.14 8.49 19.02
N GLU A 370 5.31 8.69 19.62
CA GLU A 370 6.33 9.63 19.17
C GLU A 370 7.45 8.85 18.47
N VAL A 371 7.83 9.25 17.26
CA VAL A 371 8.87 8.58 16.45
C VAL A 371 9.94 9.59 16.11
N HIS A 372 11.17 9.31 16.54
CA HIS A 372 12.36 10.07 16.20
C HIS A 372 13.13 9.39 15.08
N ASP A 373 13.75 10.17 14.21
CA ASP A 373 14.81 9.72 13.31
C ASP A 373 15.88 10.81 13.14
N ASN A 374 17.02 10.62 13.80
CA ASN A 374 18.08 11.63 13.91
C ASN A 374 17.53 12.92 14.57
N GLU A 375 17.56 14.06 13.88
CA GLU A 375 17.00 15.34 14.35
C GLU A 375 15.49 15.48 14.08
N LYS A 376 14.88 14.51 13.40
CA LYS A 376 13.48 14.54 12.96
C LYS A 376 12.59 13.89 14.00
N GLN A 377 11.42 14.45 14.24
CA GLN A 377 10.44 13.87 15.15
C GLN A 377 9.01 14.11 14.65
N VAL A 378 8.15 13.11 14.85
CA VAL A 378 6.70 13.20 14.66
C VAL A 378 5.99 12.60 15.86
N SER A 379 4.73 12.97 16.10
CA SER A 379 3.93 12.46 17.21
C SER A 379 2.49 12.28 16.78
N TYR A 380 1.94 11.10 17.03
CA TYR A 380 0.58 10.73 16.69
C TYR A 380 -0.21 10.36 17.93
N LYS A 381 -1.45 10.84 17.97
CA LYS A 381 -2.48 10.44 18.93
C LYS A 381 -3.39 9.43 18.26
N MET A 382 -3.50 8.25 18.83
CA MET A 382 -4.44 7.21 18.41
C MET A 382 -5.51 7.04 19.49
N ILE A 383 -6.78 7.20 19.13
CA ILE A 383 -7.91 7.01 20.04
C ILE A 383 -8.68 5.78 19.60
N LYS A 384 -8.84 4.79 20.47
CA LYS A 384 -9.83 3.73 20.31
C LYS A 384 -11.02 3.98 21.23
N SER A 385 -12.20 3.76 20.69
CA SER A 385 -13.47 3.71 21.43
C SER A 385 -14.34 2.58 20.89
N SER A 386 -15.47 2.33 21.56
CA SER A 386 -16.55 1.48 21.03
C SER A 386 -17.09 1.92 19.65
N SER A 387 -16.86 3.17 19.23
CA SER A 387 -17.30 3.71 17.93
C SER A 387 -16.24 3.64 16.82
N GLY A 388 -15.03 3.11 17.09
CA GLY A 388 -13.98 2.95 16.08
C GLY A 388 -12.58 3.31 16.56
N THR A 389 -11.70 3.70 15.63
CA THR A 389 -10.36 4.19 15.93
C THR A 389 -10.06 5.44 15.11
N THR A 390 -9.61 6.53 15.77
CA THR A 390 -9.04 7.70 15.10
C THR A 390 -7.51 7.68 15.20
N LEU A 391 -6.86 8.25 14.19
CA LEU A 391 -5.43 8.52 14.18
C LEU A 391 -5.24 9.98 13.76
N ASP A 392 -4.71 10.77 14.68
CA ASP A 392 -4.56 12.22 14.56
C ASP A 392 -3.11 12.62 14.82
N ILE A 393 -2.59 13.65 14.15
CA ILE A 393 -1.29 14.23 14.53
C ILE A 393 -1.43 14.89 15.91
N ALA A 394 -0.55 14.55 16.84
CA ALA A 394 -0.59 15.08 18.19
C ALA A 394 -0.14 16.55 18.21
N SER A 395 -0.95 17.43 18.83
CA SER A 395 -0.66 18.87 18.94
C SER A 395 0.50 19.23 19.86
N LYS A 396 1.11 18.23 20.51
CA LYS A 396 2.32 18.28 21.32
C LYS A 396 3.07 16.96 21.15
N ALA A 397 4.38 16.96 21.40
CA ALA A 397 5.14 15.73 21.58
C ALA A 397 4.53 14.88 22.72
N CYS A 398 4.55 13.54 22.58
CA CYS A 398 4.01 12.64 23.60
C CYS A 398 4.73 12.79 24.94
N SER A 399 6.02 13.13 24.91
CA SER A 399 6.84 13.49 26.07
C SER A 399 6.37 14.73 26.84
N ALA A 400 5.51 15.58 26.25
CA ALA A 400 5.03 16.83 26.83
C ALA A 400 3.56 16.79 27.31
N ASP A 401 2.86 15.66 27.19
CA ASP A 401 1.46 15.52 27.61
C ASP A 401 1.18 14.14 28.25
N PRO A 402 1.05 14.05 29.59
CA PRO A 402 0.87 12.77 30.28
C PRO A 402 -0.60 12.31 30.33
N THR A 403 -1.54 12.96 29.62
CA THR A 403 -2.99 12.65 29.76
C THR A 403 -3.43 11.35 29.07
N TYR A 404 -2.61 10.82 28.16
CA TYR A 404 -2.85 9.55 27.45
C TYR A 404 -2.94 8.34 28.40
N SER A 405 -3.65 7.28 27.99
CA SER A 405 -3.61 5.97 28.65
C SER A 405 -2.19 5.39 28.64
N ALA A 406 -1.51 5.49 27.49
CA ALA A 406 -0.11 5.13 27.33
C ALA A 406 0.57 6.11 26.37
N ALA A 407 1.87 6.31 26.54
CA ALA A 407 2.70 7.12 25.66
C ALA A 407 4.05 6.43 25.44
N VAL A 408 4.56 6.41 24.21
CA VAL A 408 5.81 5.76 23.83
C VAL A 408 6.63 6.64 22.89
N VAL A 409 7.96 6.58 23.03
CA VAL A 409 8.94 7.22 22.13
C VAL A 409 9.79 6.13 21.49
N PHE A 410 9.84 6.10 20.16
CA PHE A 410 10.81 5.32 19.39
C PHE A 410 12.00 6.22 19.03
N THR A 411 13.22 5.78 19.34
CA THR A 411 14.44 6.61 19.20
C THR A 411 15.03 6.65 17.79
N ASN A 412 14.51 5.80 16.90
CA ASN A 412 14.95 5.65 15.52
C ASN A 412 13.83 4.97 14.71
N TRP A 413 13.74 5.31 13.43
CA TRP A 413 12.75 4.75 12.52
C TRP A 413 12.72 3.22 12.50
N ASN A 414 13.89 2.56 12.50
CA ASN A 414 13.96 1.10 12.40
C ASN A 414 13.28 0.40 13.59
N SER A 415 13.40 0.95 14.79
CA SER A 415 12.76 0.41 15.99
C SER A 415 11.24 0.56 15.95
N PHE A 416 10.75 1.71 15.46
CA PHE A 416 9.32 1.90 15.21
C PHE A 416 8.80 0.94 14.14
N ASN A 417 9.46 0.87 12.97
CA ASN A 417 9.06 0.03 11.84
C ASN A 417 9.04 -1.48 12.17
N VAL A 418 9.96 -1.95 13.02
CA VAL A 418 9.94 -3.34 13.53
C VAL A 418 8.76 -3.56 14.48
N ALA A 419 8.48 -2.63 15.39
CA ALA A 419 7.40 -2.75 16.37
C ALA A 419 6.01 -2.62 15.74
N ALA A 420 5.79 -1.65 14.87
CA ALA A 420 4.51 -1.42 14.21
C ALA A 420 4.10 -2.62 13.34
N ARG A 421 4.99 -3.09 12.46
CA ARG A 421 4.73 -4.25 11.56
C ARG A 421 4.55 -5.58 12.28
N ARG A 422 4.90 -5.65 13.57
CA ARG A 422 4.81 -6.85 14.40
C ARG A 422 4.42 -6.44 15.83
N MET A 423 3.26 -5.81 16.01
CA MET A 423 2.89 -5.30 17.33
C MET A 423 2.44 -6.45 18.26
N THR A 424 3.45 -7.16 18.78
CA THR A 424 3.37 -8.27 19.72
C THR A 424 4.26 -7.98 20.93
N CYS A 425 3.99 -8.66 22.04
CA CYS A 425 4.74 -8.50 23.29
C CYS A 425 6.25 -8.76 23.10
N GLU A 426 6.63 -9.74 22.29
CA GLU A 426 8.04 -10.06 22.02
C GLU A 426 8.75 -8.94 21.25
N ALA A 427 8.13 -8.39 20.21
CA ALA A 427 8.72 -7.32 19.41
C ALA A 427 8.88 -6.03 20.23
N LEU A 428 7.86 -5.66 21.01
CA LEU A 428 7.88 -4.52 21.92
C LEU A 428 8.97 -4.67 23.01
N GLN A 429 9.11 -5.87 23.60
CA GLN A 429 10.23 -6.18 24.49
C GLN A 429 11.58 -6.15 23.76
N GLY A 430 11.62 -6.57 22.49
CA GLY A 430 12.80 -6.56 21.63
C GLY A 430 13.36 -5.15 21.43
N VAL A 431 12.50 -4.20 21.03
CA VAL A 431 12.90 -2.80 20.81
C VAL A 431 13.09 -2.02 22.11
N HIS A 432 12.44 -2.42 23.21
CA HIS A 432 12.66 -1.81 24.53
C HIS A 432 13.94 -2.31 25.22
N LYS A 433 14.50 -3.46 24.83
CA LYS A 433 15.82 -3.90 25.32
C LYS A 433 16.90 -2.90 24.90
N MET A 434 17.93 -2.83 25.74
CA MET A 434 19.10 -1.98 25.49
C MET A 434 20.02 -2.71 24.50
N ASP A 435 20.33 -2.08 23.38
CA ASP A 435 21.31 -2.60 22.43
C ASP A 435 22.71 -2.50 23.05
N THR A 436 23.38 -3.65 23.15
CA THR A 436 24.70 -3.78 23.77
C THR A 436 25.82 -3.13 22.98
N LYS A 437 25.58 -2.72 21.73
CA LYS A 437 26.55 -2.00 20.88
C LYS A 437 26.45 -0.49 21.03
N THR A 438 25.24 0.06 21.06
CA THR A 438 24.98 1.50 21.12
C THR A 438 24.73 2.03 22.54
N ASN A 439 24.41 1.15 23.49
CA ASN A 439 23.89 1.48 24.83
C ASN A 439 22.59 2.33 24.79
N LEU A 440 21.83 2.26 23.70
CA LEU A 440 20.53 2.91 23.55
C LEU A 440 19.40 1.87 23.55
N ARG A 441 18.18 2.31 23.83
CA ARG A 441 16.95 1.53 23.61
C ARG A 441 16.29 1.99 22.33
N GLY A 442 15.68 1.08 21.59
CA GLY A 442 14.87 1.41 20.41
C GLY A 442 13.54 2.09 20.76
N MET A 443 13.01 1.81 21.96
CA MET A 443 11.77 2.38 22.47
C MET A 443 11.86 2.70 23.98
N TYR A 444 11.32 3.84 24.39
CA TYR A 444 11.01 4.19 25.78
C TYR A 444 9.49 4.25 26.00
N ILE A 445 9.04 3.80 27.16
CA ILE A 445 7.67 4.04 27.65
C ILE A 445 7.73 5.33 28.48
N LEU A 446 6.86 6.27 28.18
CA LEU A 446 6.74 7.56 28.86
C LEU A 446 5.78 7.48 30.06
N PRO A 447 5.81 8.48 30.96
CA PRO A 447 4.72 8.69 31.90
C PRO A 447 3.38 8.87 31.18
N SER A 448 2.32 8.33 31.77
CA SER A 448 0.94 8.39 31.28
C SER A 448 -0.02 8.61 32.45
N ARG A 449 -1.32 8.73 32.17
CA ARG A 449 -2.35 8.86 33.22
C ARG A 449 -2.32 7.67 34.19
N TYR A 450 -1.96 6.48 33.70
CA TYR A 450 -1.88 5.24 34.45
C TYR A 450 -0.50 4.95 35.04
N VAL A 451 0.58 5.43 34.40
CA VAL A 451 1.96 5.16 34.80
C VAL A 451 2.67 6.48 35.10
N LEU A 452 2.74 6.83 36.38
CA LEU A 452 3.41 8.03 36.87
C LEU A 452 4.95 7.93 36.73
N PRO A 453 5.67 9.08 36.71
CA PRO A 453 7.13 9.10 36.63
C PRO A 453 7.82 8.17 37.64
N GLY A 454 8.83 7.44 37.16
CA GLY A 454 9.47 6.35 37.91
C GLY A 454 8.69 5.03 37.87
N PHE A 455 7.85 4.82 36.86
CA PHE A 455 7.08 3.59 36.61
C PHE A 455 6.17 3.16 37.78
N LYS A 456 5.57 4.14 38.46
CA LYS A 456 4.61 3.89 39.54
C LYS A 456 3.19 3.92 38.96
N LEU A 457 2.36 2.93 39.27
CA LEU A 457 0.95 2.98 38.91
C LEU A 457 0.27 4.18 39.60
N ASN A 458 -0.65 4.83 38.89
CA ASN A 458 -1.50 5.86 39.46
C ASN A 458 -2.63 5.20 40.27
N PRO A 459 -2.67 5.34 41.61
CA PRO A 459 -3.69 4.70 42.44
C PRO A 459 -5.10 5.32 42.29
N ALA A 460 -5.23 6.44 41.57
CA ALA A 460 -6.50 7.12 41.36
C ALA A 460 -7.28 6.64 40.12
N LEU A 461 -6.72 5.72 39.31
CA LEU A 461 -7.35 5.22 38.08
C LEU A 461 -7.33 3.69 38.02
N ASP A 462 -8.42 3.10 37.53
CA ASP A 462 -8.51 1.65 37.33
C ASP A 462 -7.90 1.21 35.98
N VAL A 463 -7.03 0.20 36.06
CA VAL A 463 -6.31 -0.42 34.95
C VAL A 463 -6.93 -1.74 34.47
N THR A 464 -8.01 -2.22 35.10
CA THR A 464 -8.68 -3.49 34.74
C THR A 464 -9.04 -3.61 33.26
N SER A 465 -9.40 -2.51 32.60
CA SER A 465 -9.70 -2.44 31.16
C SER A 465 -8.52 -2.80 30.24
N TYR A 466 -7.29 -2.88 30.77
CA TYR A 466 -6.09 -3.31 30.05
C TYR A 466 -5.62 -4.72 30.44
N CYS A 467 -6.33 -5.43 31.34
CA CYS A 467 -5.92 -6.75 31.82
C CYS A 467 -5.78 -7.81 30.72
N SER A 468 -6.57 -7.73 29.64
CA SER A 468 -6.44 -8.60 28.46
C SER A 468 -5.06 -8.48 27.81
N VAL A 469 -4.58 -7.25 27.60
CA VAL A 469 -3.25 -6.97 27.03
C VAL A 469 -2.14 -7.30 28.03
N LEU A 470 -2.32 -6.93 29.30
CA LEU A 470 -1.33 -7.18 30.34
C LEU A 470 -1.11 -8.69 30.54
N SER A 471 -2.16 -9.51 30.52
CA SER A 471 -2.07 -10.97 30.65
C SER A 471 -1.56 -11.69 29.40
N GLN A 472 -1.60 -11.06 28.22
CA GLN A 472 -0.90 -11.56 27.03
C GLN A 472 0.61 -11.25 27.09
N CYS A 473 1.02 -10.11 27.66
CA CYS A 473 2.42 -9.67 27.67
C CYS A 473 3.22 -9.93 28.95
N LEU A 474 2.56 -10.25 30.07
CA LEU A 474 3.17 -10.44 31.40
C LEU A 474 2.63 -11.70 32.06
N SER A 475 3.49 -12.41 32.81
CA SER A 475 3.06 -13.53 33.64
C SER A 475 2.22 -13.05 34.83
N LYS A 476 1.40 -13.95 35.39
CA LYS A 476 0.58 -13.65 36.58
C LYS A 476 1.41 -13.14 37.76
N ASP A 477 2.63 -13.66 37.94
CA ASP A 477 3.54 -13.19 38.99
C ASP A 477 4.11 -11.78 38.71
N GLN A 478 4.32 -11.41 37.44
CA GLN A 478 4.70 -10.05 37.06
C GLN A 478 3.56 -9.05 37.31
N ILE A 479 2.33 -9.39 36.91
CA ILE A 479 1.12 -8.58 37.17
C ILE A 479 0.92 -8.39 38.68
N LYS A 480 1.05 -9.46 39.45
CA LYS A 480 0.98 -9.45 40.92
C LYS A 480 2.12 -8.64 41.56
N ALA A 481 3.34 -8.70 41.03
CA ALA A 481 4.47 -7.91 41.51
C ALA A 481 4.29 -6.40 41.25
N LEU A 482 3.62 -6.04 40.14
CA LEU A 482 3.17 -4.67 39.86
C LEU A 482 2.01 -4.21 40.75
N LYS A 483 1.39 -5.12 41.53
CA LYS A 483 0.18 -4.90 42.34
C LYS A 483 -1.06 -4.52 41.50
N ILE A 484 -1.14 -5.04 40.29
CA ILE A 484 -2.33 -4.96 39.44
C ILE A 484 -3.25 -6.14 39.77
N THR A 485 -4.56 -5.89 39.81
CA THR A 485 -5.58 -6.95 39.93
C THR A 485 -6.12 -7.29 38.55
N CYS A 486 -5.74 -8.48 38.06
CA CYS A 486 -6.28 -9.18 36.90
C CYS A 486 -6.48 -10.65 37.26
#